data_AF-A0A7W6F0D3-F1
#
_entry.id   AF-A0A7W6F0D3-F1
#
_cell.length_a   1.000
_cell.length_b   1.000
_cell.length_c   1.000
_cell.angle_alpha   90.00
_cell.angle_beta   90.00
_cell.angle_gamma   90.00
#
_symmetry.space_group_name_H-M   'P 1'
#
loop_
_entity.id
_entity.type
_entity.pdbx_description
1 polymer ?
#
loop_
_entity_poly.entity_id
_entity_poly.type
_entity_poly.pdbx_seq_one_letter_code
_entity_poly.pdbx_strand_id
1 'polypeptide(L)'
;MSITLDLSRVSNAPAVKAPVNLSGLTRAGLRQALIDANVCPPEKAKMRASQVWSWIHHYGVTDFAAMSNVAKDMQAKLAEHFTLARPEIVERQVSKDGTRKWLIRTAPGIEIETVYIPDVGRAGALCVSSQVGCTLNCTFCHTGTQKLVRNLTAAEIVAQVQVARDDLEEWPSPKEDRRLSNIVFMGMGEPLYNLDHVADAIDIISDNEGIALSRRRITVSTSGVVPQLDALGTRTAAMLAISLHATNDALRDVLVPLNKKYPLDQLMAGIRAYPGLSNARRVTFEYVMLKGVNDSPEEARALLKLIEGIPAKINLIPFNPWPGVEYECSDWKTIERFAAILNKAGYASPIRTPRGRDILAACGQLKSESEKVRASTLRKAEQAAA
;
A
#
# COMPACT_ATOMS: atom_id res chain seq x y z
N MET A 1 -42.28 7.02 -44.17
CA MET A 1 -41.19 6.03 -44.29
C MET A 1 -40.56 5.86 -42.91
N SER A 2 -40.79 4.71 -42.28
CA SER A 2 -40.18 4.36 -40.99
C SER A 2 -38.72 4.01 -41.21
N ILE A 3 -37.80 4.76 -40.63
CA ILE A 3 -36.38 4.41 -40.61
C ILE A 3 -36.18 3.44 -39.45
N THR A 4 -36.15 2.15 -39.77
CA THR A 4 -35.79 1.11 -38.81
C THR A 4 -34.28 1.13 -38.63
N LEU A 5 -33.79 1.55 -37.46
CA LEU A 5 -32.39 1.46 -37.09
C LEU A 5 -32.02 -0.02 -36.91
N ASP A 6 -31.22 -0.52 -37.85
CA ASP A 6 -30.64 -1.86 -37.78
C ASP A 6 -29.51 -1.88 -36.71
N LEU A 7 -29.82 -2.49 -35.57
CA LEU A 7 -28.90 -2.68 -34.43
C LEU A 7 -27.99 -3.92 -34.59
N SER A 8 -27.98 -4.59 -35.76
CA SER A 8 -27.17 -5.80 -35.96
C SER A 8 -25.66 -5.55 -36.15
N ARG A 9 -25.22 -4.29 -36.27
CA ARG A 9 -23.79 -3.94 -36.30
C ARG A 9 -23.25 -3.67 -34.90
N VAL A 10 -23.19 -4.72 -34.08
CA VAL A 10 -22.24 -4.74 -32.97
C VAL A 10 -20.85 -4.89 -33.59
N SER A 11 -20.02 -3.85 -33.49
CA SER A 11 -18.59 -3.95 -33.78
C SER A 11 -18.03 -5.10 -32.94
N ASN A 12 -17.67 -6.19 -33.61
CA ASN A 12 -17.08 -7.38 -32.99
C ASN A 12 -15.54 -7.30 -33.02
N ALA A 13 -14.98 -6.09 -33.15
CA ALA A 13 -13.55 -5.89 -32.98
C ALA A 13 -13.21 -6.18 -31.51
N PRO A 14 -12.36 -7.17 -31.20
CA PRO A 14 -11.94 -7.40 -29.83
C PRO A 14 -11.19 -6.15 -29.37
N ALA A 15 -11.70 -5.48 -28.34
CA ALA A 15 -10.96 -4.44 -27.65
C ALA A 15 -9.56 -4.99 -27.34
N VAL A 16 -8.52 -4.33 -27.87
CA VAL A 16 -7.13 -4.76 -27.67
C VAL A 16 -6.86 -4.70 -26.18
N LYS A 17 -6.92 -5.85 -25.53
CA LYS A 17 -6.69 -5.98 -24.10
C LYS A 17 -5.25 -5.56 -23.85
N ALA A 18 -5.04 -4.58 -22.97
CA ALA A 18 -3.70 -4.15 -22.62
C ALA A 18 -2.86 -5.38 -22.20
N PRO A 19 -1.60 -5.47 -22.65
CA PRO A 19 -0.75 -6.62 -22.35
C PRO A 19 -0.58 -6.77 -20.83
N VAL A 20 -0.55 -8.02 -20.36
CA VAL A 20 -0.43 -8.30 -18.93
C VAL A 20 0.97 -7.90 -18.46
N ASN A 21 1.04 -7.13 -17.37
CA ASN A 21 2.31 -6.76 -16.77
C ASN A 21 2.83 -7.91 -15.89
N LEU A 22 3.96 -8.50 -16.24
CA LEU A 22 4.51 -9.66 -15.52
C LEU A 22 5.04 -9.30 -14.13
N SER A 23 5.35 -8.03 -13.85
CA SER A 23 5.86 -7.62 -12.54
C SER A 23 4.82 -7.69 -11.42
N GLY A 24 3.53 -7.80 -11.77
CA GLY A 24 2.44 -7.94 -10.81
C GLY A 24 1.97 -9.37 -10.56
N LEU A 25 2.58 -10.36 -11.21
CA LEU A 25 2.17 -11.74 -11.04
C LEU A 25 2.98 -12.40 -9.93
N THR A 26 2.33 -13.17 -9.07
CA THR A 26 3.04 -14.07 -8.15
C THR A 26 3.85 -15.07 -8.95
N ARG A 27 4.83 -15.74 -8.33
CA ARG A 27 5.67 -16.73 -9.05
C ARG A 27 4.85 -17.84 -9.70
N ALA A 28 3.77 -18.28 -9.04
CA ALA A 28 2.82 -19.22 -9.62
C ALA A 28 2.04 -18.59 -10.79
N GLY A 29 1.57 -17.35 -10.63
CA GLY A 29 0.90 -16.59 -11.69
C GLY A 29 1.79 -16.37 -12.92
N LEU A 30 3.06 -16.01 -12.73
CA LEU A 30 4.04 -15.86 -13.80
C LEU A 30 4.20 -17.18 -14.57
N ARG A 31 4.40 -18.29 -13.84
CA ARG A 31 4.50 -19.61 -14.48
C ARG A 31 3.26 -19.92 -15.32
N GLN A 32 2.06 -19.68 -14.78
CA GLN A 32 0.83 -19.98 -15.47
C GLN A 32 0.66 -19.09 -16.72
N ALA A 33 0.96 -17.79 -16.61
CA ALA A 33 0.91 -16.87 -17.74
C ALA A 33 1.85 -17.29 -18.88
N LEU A 34 3.06 -17.76 -18.58
CA LEU A 34 3.98 -18.26 -19.60
C LEU A 34 3.45 -19.50 -20.35
N ILE A 35 2.66 -20.33 -19.67
CA ILE A 35 2.02 -21.52 -20.27
C ILE A 35 0.84 -21.09 -21.13
N ASP A 36 -0.05 -20.28 -20.58
CA ASP A 36 -1.29 -19.86 -21.24
C ASP A 36 -1.01 -19.08 -22.54
N ALA A 37 0.05 -18.27 -22.55
CA ALA A 37 0.50 -17.53 -23.73
C ALA A 37 1.43 -18.34 -24.66
N ASN A 38 1.62 -19.64 -24.43
CA ASN A 38 2.48 -20.51 -25.23
C ASN A 38 3.93 -19.97 -25.43
N VAL A 39 4.43 -19.24 -24.44
CA VAL A 39 5.80 -18.72 -24.43
C VAL A 39 6.79 -19.86 -24.28
N CYS A 40 6.45 -20.84 -23.43
CA CYS A 40 7.24 -22.04 -23.25
C CYS A 40 6.38 -23.27 -22.93
N PRO A 41 6.87 -24.48 -23.22
CA PRO A 41 6.18 -25.71 -22.83
C PRO A 41 6.00 -25.86 -21.31
N PRO A 42 4.90 -26.47 -20.83
CA PRO A 42 4.59 -26.61 -19.40
C PRO A 42 5.71 -27.24 -18.57
N GLU A 43 6.45 -28.18 -19.12
CA GLU A 43 7.57 -28.87 -18.45
C GLU A 43 8.77 -27.96 -18.20
N LYS A 44 8.97 -26.91 -19.01
CA LYS A 44 10.04 -25.91 -18.84
C LYS A 44 9.58 -24.67 -18.08
N ALA A 45 8.28 -24.49 -17.88
CA ALA A 45 7.69 -23.26 -17.35
C ALA A 45 8.22 -22.87 -15.96
N LYS A 46 8.50 -23.83 -15.08
CA LYS A 46 9.07 -23.53 -13.75
C LYS A 46 10.44 -22.84 -13.85
N MET A 47 11.36 -23.45 -14.61
CA MET A 47 12.69 -22.90 -14.83
C MET A 47 12.64 -21.54 -15.54
N ARG A 48 11.80 -21.42 -16.58
CA ARG A 48 11.64 -20.17 -17.34
C ARG A 48 11.04 -19.05 -16.48
N ALA A 49 10.05 -19.36 -15.66
CA ALA A 49 9.51 -18.40 -14.68
C ALA A 49 10.60 -17.92 -13.72
N SER A 50 11.45 -18.80 -13.18
CA SER A 50 12.56 -18.39 -12.31
C SER A 50 13.57 -17.48 -13.01
N GLN A 51 13.90 -17.73 -14.28
CA GLN A 51 14.79 -16.87 -15.06
C GLN A 51 14.17 -15.47 -15.24
N VAL A 52 12.93 -15.40 -15.73
CA VAL A 52 12.21 -14.14 -15.95
C VAL A 52 12.01 -13.39 -14.63
N TRP A 53 11.66 -14.09 -13.55
CA TRP A 53 11.49 -13.52 -12.20
C TRP A 53 12.72 -12.76 -11.72
N SER A 54 13.90 -13.37 -11.85
CA SER A 54 15.16 -12.76 -11.44
C SER A 54 15.43 -11.47 -12.23
N TRP A 55 15.23 -11.47 -13.55
CA TRP A 55 15.39 -10.26 -14.36
C TRP A 55 14.46 -9.12 -13.94
N ILE A 56 13.20 -9.43 -13.66
CA ILE A 56 12.21 -8.41 -13.28
C ILE A 56 12.47 -7.88 -11.86
N HIS A 57 12.67 -8.79 -10.89
CA HIS A 57 12.60 -8.46 -9.46
C HIS A 57 13.95 -8.39 -8.76
N HIS A 58 14.99 -9.00 -9.31
CA HIS A 58 16.36 -8.84 -8.81
C HIS A 58 17.13 -7.80 -9.61
N TYR A 59 17.07 -7.85 -10.95
CA TYR A 59 17.83 -6.92 -11.80
C TYR A 59 17.05 -5.65 -12.19
N GLY A 60 15.74 -5.59 -11.94
CA GLY A 60 14.92 -4.41 -12.23
C GLY A 60 14.67 -4.15 -13.72
N VAL A 61 14.91 -5.14 -14.59
CA VAL A 61 14.84 -4.96 -16.05
C VAL A 61 13.41 -4.62 -16.51
N THR A 62 13.32 -3.73 -17.50
CA THR A 62 12.08 -3.26 -18.15
C THR A 62 11.94 -3.71 -19.61
N ASP A 63 12.97 -4.36 -20.16
CA ASP A 63 13.01 -4.85 -21.54
C ASP A 63 13.40 -6.33 -21.59
N PHE A 64 12.55 -7.16 -22.20
CA PHE A 64 12.79 -8.59 -22.38
C PHE A 64 14.07 -8.88 -23.17
N ALA A 65 14.49 -7.99 -24.08
CA ALA A 65 15.69 -8.20 -24.88
C ALA A 65 16.99 -8.22 -24.06
N ALA A 66 16.98 -7.58 -22.88
CA ALA A 66 18.12 -7.52 -21.95
C ALA A 66 18.35 -8.84 -21.18
N MET A 67 17.41 -9.79 -21.24
CA MET A 67 17.48 -11.04 -20.49
C MET A 67 18.46 -12.04 -21.14
N SER A 68 19.76 -11.87 -20.92
CA SER A 68 20.82 -12.58 -21.65
C SER A 68 20.80 -14.11 -21.57
N ASN A 69 20.19 -14.69 -20.53
CA ASN A 69 20.04 -16.14 -20.35
C ASN A 69 18.66 -16.68 -20.82
N VAL A 70 17.88 -15.86 -21.51
CA VAL A 70 16.60 -16.21 -22.14
C VAL A 70 16.81 -16.20 -23.66
N ALA A 71 16.39 -17.27 -24.34
CA ALA A 71 16.57 -17.41 -25.78
C ALA A 71 15.81 -16.32 -26.56
N LYS A 72 16.37 -15.85 -27.69
CA LYS A 72 15.81 -14.75 -28.48
C LYS A 72 14.36 -14.98 -28.91
N ASP A 73 14.01 -16.19 -29.35
CA ASP A 73 12.62 -16.55 -29.68
C ASP A 73 11.68 -16.39 -28.48
N MET A 74 12.13 -16.73 -27.27
CA MET A 74 11.33 -16.56 -26.06
C MET A 74 11.22 -15.09 -25.66
N GLN A 75 12.28 -14.29 -25.80
CA GLN A 75 12.23 -12.84 -25.58
C GLN A 75 11.18 -12.19 -26.51
N ALA A 76 11.14 -12.60 -27.79
CA ALA A 76 10.16 -12.10 -28.75
C ALA A 76 8.72 -12.48 -28.36
N LYS A 77 8.46 -13.75 -28.00
CA LYS A 77 7.14 -14.18 -27.50
C LYS A 77 6.72 -13.46 -26.22
N LEU A 78 7.66 -13.17 -25.32
CA LEU A 78 7.37 -12.37 -24.13
C LEU A 78 6.92 -10.96 -24.51
N ALA A 79 7.63 -10.30 -25.43
CA ALA A 79 7.30 -8.96 -25.89
C ALA A 79 5.98 -8.89 -26.69
N GLU A 80 5.56 -9.99 -27.32
CA GLU A 80 4.28 -10.10 -28.02
C GLU A 80 3.08 -10.13 -27.06
N HIS A 81 3.20 -10.86 -25.94
CA HIS A 81 2.06 -11.13 -25.05
C HIS A 81 2.04 -10.29 -23.76
N PHE A 82 3.18 -9.75 -23.37
CA PHE A 82 3.38 -9.18 -22.05
C PHE A 82 4.10 -7.83 -22.08
N THR A 83 4.07 -7.14 -20.94
CA THR A 83 4.83 -5.91 -20.73
C THR A 83 5.57 -5.94 -19.39
N LEU A 84 6.63 -5.13 -19.30
CA LEU A 84 7.34 -4.79 -18.06
C LEU A 84 7.37 -3.27 -17.82
N ALA A 85 6.50 -2.54 -18.53
CA ALA A 85 6.45 -1.09 -18.48
C ALA A 85 6.27 -0.61 -17.03
N ARG A 86 7.04 0.43 -16.67
CA ARG A 86 6.81 1.21 -15.47
C ARG A 86 5.63 2.16 -15.70
N PRO A 87 4.87 2.49 -14.64
CA PRO A 87 3.91 3.57 -14.74
C PRO A 87 4.64 4.91 -14.94
N GLU A 88 3.92 5.88 -15.51
CA GLU A 88 4.44 7.23 -15.70
C GLU A 88 4.57 7.94 -14.34
N ILE A 89 5.72 8.58 -14.12
CA ILE A 89 5.95 9.48 -12.99
C ILE A 89 5.53 10.87 -13.44
N VAL A 90 4.34 11.30 -13.00
CA VAL A 90 3.78 12.61 -13.34
C VAL A 90 4.54 13.72 -12.63
N GLU A 91 4.87 13.48 -11.37
CA GLU A 91 5.62 14.43 -10.55
C GLU A 91 6.54 13.70 -9.58
N ARG A 92 7.69 14.32 -9.31
CA ARG A 92 8.66 13.87 -8.32
C ARG A 92 9.12 15.05 -7.47
N GLN A 93 8.92 14.95 -6.17
CA GLN A 93 9.30 15.97 -5.18
C GLN A 93 10.32 15.40 -4.19
N VAL A 94 11.29 16.22 -3.77
CA VAL A 94 12.27 15.87 -2.75
C VAL A 94 12.22 16.92 -1.65
N SER A 95 11.92 16.48 -0.44
CA SER A 95 11.90 17.29 0.77
C SER A 95 13.31 17.67 1.21
N LYS A 96 13.42 18.75 1.98
CA LYS A 96 14.65 19.14 2.67
C LYS A 96 15.21 18.05 3.60
N ASP A 97 14.35 17.14 4.09
CA ASP A 97 14.74 16.03 4.97
C ASP A 97 15.09 14.73 4.21
N GLY A 98 15.22 14.81 2.88
CA GLY A 98 15.51 13.69 1.98
C GLY A 98 14.32 12.81 1.61
N THR A 99 13.13 13.02 2.21
CA THR A 99 11.89 12.33 1.82
C THR A 99 11.59 12.58 0.35
N ARG A 100 11.26 11.52 -0.39
CA ARG A 100 10.90 11.61 -1.80
C ARG A 100 9.45 11.22 -1.97
N LYS A 101 8.68 12.01 -2.72
CA LYS A 101 7.30 11.72 -3.08
C LYS A 101 7.18 11.63 -4.59
N TRP A 102 6.46 10.63 -5.05
CA TRP A 102 6.15 10.46 -6.47
C TRP A 102 4.64 10.43 -6.66
N LEU A 103 4.16 11.20 -7.64
CA LEU A 103 2.82 11.07 -8.21
C LEU A 103 2.92 10.17 -9.43
N ILE A 104 2.24 9.02 -9.38
CA ILE A 104 2.35 7.95 -10.36
C ILE A 104 1.00 7.77 -11.05
N ARG A 105 1.00 7.81 -12.39
CA ARG A 105 -0.17 7.52 -13.21
C ARG A 105 -0.21 6.04 -13.56
N THR A 106 -1.23 5.36 -13.03
CA THR A 106 -1.40 3.90 -13.17
C THR A 106 -2.33 3.52 -14.31
N ALA A 107 -3.23 4.44 -14.69
CA ALA A 107 -4.10 4.35 -15.87
C ALA A 107 -4.53 5.78 -16.26
N PRO A 108 -5.13 6.00 -17.45
CA PRO A 108 -5.64 7.31 -17.83
C PRO A 108 -6.55 7.92 -16.74
N GLY A 109 -6.17 9.09 -16.22
CA GLY A 109 -6.88 9.80 -15.15
C GLY A 109 -6.82 9.15 -13.76
N ILE A 110 -5.99 8.11 -13.57
CA ILE A 110 -5.83 7.42 -12.29
C ILE A 110 -4.41 7.59 -11.77
N GLU A 111 -4.28 8.35 -10.69
CA GLU A 111 -3.02 8.75 -10.09
C GLU A 111 -3.00 8.42 -8.60
N ILE A 112 -1.82 7.99 -8.13
CA ILE A 112 -1.56 7.69 -6.73
C ILE A 112 -0.24 8.29 -6.29
N GLU A 113 -0.10 8.51 -4.99
CA GLU A 113 1.16 8.93 -4.40
C GLU A 113 1.86 7.76 -3.70
N THR A 114 3.19 7.75 -3.76
CA THR A 114 4.06 6.88 -2.95
C THR A 114 5.19 7.72 -2.36
N VAL A 115 5.65 7.37 -1.16
CA VAL A 115 6.60 8.19 -0.38
C VAL A 115 7.74 7.35 0.17
N TYR A 116 8.97 7.67 -0.23
CA TYR A 116 10.18 7.12 0.38
C TYR A 116 10.67 8.03 1.50
N ILE A 117 10.91 7.44 2.66
CA ILE A 117 11.36 8.11 3.87
C ILE A 117 12.75 7.54 4.22
N PRO A 118 13.85 8.29 4.05
CA PRO A 118 15.18 7.80 4.43
C PRO A 118 15.33 7.72 5.95
N ASP A 119 16.32 6.96 6.42
CA ASP A 119 16.71 6.85 7.83
C ASP A 119 15.60 6.39 8.81
N VAL A 120 14.63 5.63 8.31
CA VAL A 120 13.70 4.84 9.14
C VAL A 120 14.40 3.55 9.59
N GLY A 121 14.90 3.57 10.83
CA GLY A 121 15.68 2.48 11.39
C GLY A 121 17.15 2.62 11.01
N ARG A 122 17.70 1.67 10.24
CA ARG A 122 19.09 1.72 9.71
C ARG A 122 19.17 2.01 8.20
N ALA A 123 18.02 2.26 7.58
CA ALA A 123 17.83 2.35 6.13
C ALA A 123 16.57 3.20 5.91
N GLY A 124 15.86 3.07 4.79
CA GLY A 124 14.61 3.77 4.52
C GLY A 124 13.37 2.87 4.57
N ALA A 125 12.22 3.53 4.53
CA ALA A 125 10.91 2.93 4.38
C ALA A 125 10.17 3.50 3.17
N LEU A 126 9.45 2.66 2.44
CA LEU A 126 8.53 3.10 1.39
C LEU A 126 7.08 2.98 1.87
N CYS A 127 6.38 4.09 1.84
CA CYS A 127 4.96 4.19 2.09
C CYS A 127 4.21 3.96 0.77
N VAL A 128 3.52 2.83 0.67
CA VAL A 128 2.80 2.43 -0.54
C VAL A 128 1.29 2.62 -0.38
N SER A 129 0.65 2.99 -1.48
CA SER A 129 -0.79 3.07 -1.66
C SER A 129 -1.35 1.70 -2.07
N SER A 130 -2.58 1.42 -1.65
CA SER A 130 -3.32 0.18 -1.94
C SER A 130 -4.62 0.41 -2.71
N GLN A 131 -5.13 1.64 -2.71
CA GLN A 131 -6.32 2.06 -3.45
C GLN A 131 -6.13 3.49 -3.97
N VAL A 132 -7.01 3.91 -4.90
CA VAL A 132 -7.12 5.30 -5.36
C VAL A 132 -8.27 5.95 -4.59
N GLY A 133 -7.95 6.86 -3.67
CA GLY A 133 -8.88 7.37 -2.67
C GLY A 133 -9.12 6.37 -1.53
N CYS A 134 -10.08 6.65 -0.65
CA CYS A 134 -10.42 5.76 0.48
C CYS A 134 -11.90 5.89 0.87
N THR A 135 -12.57 4.81 1.24
CA THR A 135 -13.98 4.85 1.69
C THR A 135 -14.17 5.13 3.17
N LEU A 136 -13.09 5.17 3.95
CA LEU A 136 -13.19 5.17 5.40
C LEU A 136 -13.55 6.54 6.00
N ASN A 137 -13.31 7.62 5.25
CA ASN A 137 -13.65 8.99 5.63
C ASN A 137 -13.11 9.40 7.02
N CYS A 138 -11.91 8.93 7.41
CA CYS A 138 -11.29 9.36 8.66
C CYS A 138 -11.08 10.89 8.62
N THR A 139 -11.63 11.60 9.61
CA THR A 139 -11.81 13.07 9.54
C THR A 139 -10.49 13.85 9.58
N PHE A 140 -9.43 13.26 10.13
CA PHE A 140 -8.09 13.85 10.17
C PHE A 140 -7.25 13.52 8.93
N CYS A 141 -7.73 12.68 8.01
CA CYS A 141 -6.97 12.19 6.86
C CYS A 141 -7.38 12.90 5.56
N HIS A 142 -6.41 13.48 4.85
CA HIS A 142 -6.65 14.15 3.57
C HIS A 142 -7.14 13.17 2.49
N THR A 143 -6.61 11.94 2.46
CA THR A 143 -7.14 10.85 1.62
C THR A 143 -8.60 10.53 1.93
N GLY A 144 -9.01 10.67 3.20
CA GLY A 144 -10.39 10.48 3.64
C GLY A 144 -11.38 11.48 3.02
N THR A 145 -10.91 12.59 2.44
CA THR A 145 -11.74 13.55 1.71
C THR A 145 -12.02 13.13 0.26
N GLN A 146 -11.27 12.16 -0.26
CA GLN A 146 -11.40 11.67 -1.63
C GLN A 146 -12.27 10.41 -1.68
N LYS A 147 -13.27 10.42 -2.57
CA LYS A 147 -14.09 9.24 -2.83
C LYS A 147 -13.22 8.13 -3.39
N LEU A 148 -13.45 6.89 -2.93
CA LEU A 148 -12.83 5.72 -3.54
C LEU A 148 -13.19 5.61 -5.02
N VAL A 149 -12.15 5.56 -5.85
CA VAL A 149 -12.24 5.31 -7.29
C VAL A 149 -12.19 3.80 -7.55
N ARG A 150 -11.07 3.15 -7.19
CA ARG A 150 -10.87 1.69 -7.33
C ARG A 150 -9.73 1.15 -6.46
N ASN A 151 -9.66 -0.18 -6.36
CA ASN A 151 -8.49 -0.90 -5.86
C ASN A 151 -7.32 -0.83 -6.86
N LEU A 152 -6.10 -0.87 -6.33
CA LEU A 152 -4.90 -1.11 -7.12
C LEU A 152 -4.70 -2.61 -7.32
N THR A 153 -4.24 -3.00 -8.49
CA THR A 153 -3.76 -4.35 -8.77
C THR A 153 -2.42 -4.61 -8.09
N ALA A 154 -2.03 -5.88 -7.95
CA ALA A 154 -0.71 -6.23 -7.43
C ALA A 154 0.42 -5.60 -8.27
N ALA A 155 0.26 -5.52 -9.60
CA ALA A 155 1.21 -4.84 -10.49
C ALA A 155 1.41 -3.37 -10.11
N GLU A 156 0.33 -2.64 -9.84
CA GLU A 156 0.38 -1.22 -9.47
C GLU A 156 0.95 -0.99 -8.07
N ILE A 157 0.75 -1.93 -7.14
CA ILE A 157 1.39 -1.90 -5.81
C ILE A 157 2.89 -2.16 -5.93
N VAL A 158 3.29 -3.22 -6.65
CA VAL A 158 4.70 -3.57 -6.86
C VAL A 158 5.43 -2.48 -7.64
N ALA A 159 4.77 -1.84 -8.61
CA ALA A 159 5.33 -0.76 -9.40
C ALA A 159 5.79 0.43 -8.54
N GLN A 160 5.11 0.72 -7.43
CA GLN A 160 5.55 1.77 -6.50
C GLN A 160 6.92 1.44 -5.88
N VAL A 161 7.16 0.16 -5.58
CA VAL A 161 8.47 -0.31 -5.10
C VAL A 161 9.51 -0.22 -6.22
N GLN A 162 9.15 -0.62 -7.43
CA GLN A 162 10.06 -0.57 -8.57
C GLN A 162 10.47 0.88 -8.90
N VAL A 163 9.51 1.82 -8.94
CA VAL A 163 9.77 3.26 -9.14
C VAL A 163 10.72 3.81 -8.09
N ALA A 164 10.48 3.51 -6.80
CA ALA A 164 11.35 3.99 -5.74
C ALA A 164 12.77 3.44 -5.89
N ARG A 165 12.93 2.17 -6.29
CA ARG A 165 14.24 1.55 -6.49
C ARG A 165 14.96 2.04 -7.74
N ASP A 166 14.22 2.30 -8.81
CA ASP A 166 14.74 2.93 -10.03
C ASP A 166 15.35 4.31 -9.65
N ASP A 167 14.62 5.13 -8.89
CA ASP A 167 15.08 6.47 -8.45
C ASP A 167 16.17 6.46 -7.37
N LEU A 168 16.26 5.39 -6.57
CA LEU A 168 17.29 5.21 -5.54
C LEU A 168 18.55 4.52 -6.08
N GLU A 169 18.53 4.08 -7.34
CA GLU A 169 19.58 3.31 -8.00
C GLU A 169 19.91 2.01 -7.24
N GLU A 170 18.88 1.29 -6.80
CA GLU A 170 19.00 0.08 -5.96
C GLU A 170 18.85 -1.24 -6.75
N TRP A 171 19.33 -1.25 -8.00
CA TRP A 171 19.39 -2.44 -8.84
C TRP A 171 20.86 -2.79 -9.18
N PRO A 172 21.24 -4.08 -9.23
CA PRO A 172 20.46 -5.24 -8.83
C PRO A 172 20.16 -5.24 -7.33
N SER A 173 19.23 -6.09 -6.90
CA SER A 173 18.68 -5.99 -5.56
C SER A 173 19.72 -6.32 -4.50
N PRO A 174 20.13 -5.34 -3.66
CA PRO A 174 21.28 -5.55 -2.80
C PRO A 174 20.91 -6.46 -1.63
N LYS A 175 21.85 -7.29 -1.18
CA LYS A 175 21.63 -8.15 0.00
C LYS A 175 21.90 -7.39 1.30
N GLU A 176 22.87 -6.49 1.26
CA GLU A 176 23.36 -5.67 2.38
C GLU A 176 23.22 -4.18 2.03
N ASP A 177 23.30 -3.28 3.02
CA ASP A 177 23.29 -1.82 2.85
C ASP A 177 22.14 -1.24 2.00
N ARG A 178 20.97 -1.89 2.07
CA ARG A 178 19.75 -1.43 1.42
C ARG A 178 19.38 -0.01 1.87
N ARG A 179 19.13 0.89 0.93
CA ARG A 179 18.47 2.19 1.15
C ARG A 179 16.98 2.01 1.36
N LEU A 180 16.34 1.05 0.70
CA LEU A 180 14.95 0.68 0.91
C LEU A 180 14.87 -0.70 1.58
N SER A 181 14.50 -0.71 2.86
CA SER A 181 14.47 -1.94 3.65
C SER A 181 13.12 -2.25 4.29
N ASN A 182 12.22 -1.27 4.38
CA ASN A 182 10.89 -1.45 4.96
C ASN A 182 9.81 -1.01 3.97
N ILE A 183 8.67 -1.70 4.00
CA ILE A 183 7.45 -1.28 3.29
C ILE A 183 6.37 -1.04 4.33
N VAL A 184 5.64 0.06 4.20
CA VAL A 184 4.47 0.34 5.03
C VAL A 184 3.27 0.63 4.13
N PHE A 185 2.19 -0.11 4.33
CA PHE A 185 0.91 0.18 3.67
C PHE A 185 0.18 1.26 4.48
N MET A 186 0.65 2.49 4.35
CA MET A 186 0.13 3.69 5.03
C MET A 186 -0.08 4.85 4.04
N GLY A 187 -0.07 4.55 2.73
CA GLY A 187 -0.34 5.51 1.68
C GLY A 187 -1.85 5.75 1.51
N MET A 188 -2.32 5.76 0.28
CA MET A 188 -3.74 5.89 -0.03
C MET A 188 -4.47 4.55 0.08
N GLY A 189 -5.67 4.57 0.70
CA GLY A 189 -6.57 3.43 0.79
C GLY A 189 -6.52 2.62 2.09
N GLU A 190 -7.50 1.72 2.24
CA GLU A 190 -7.58 0.71 3.30
C GLU A 190 -7.11 -0.65 2.73
N PRO A 191 -5.91 -1.15 3.11
CA PRO A 191 -5.35 -2.37 2.55
C PRO A 191 -6.24 -3.61 2.69
N LEU A 192 -7.01 -3.72 3.78
CA LEU A 192 -7.87 -4.89 3.99
C LEU A 192 -9.09 -4.94 3.06
N TYR A 193 -9.49 -3.82 2.46
CA TYR A 193 -10.48 -3.83 1.36
C TYR A 193 -9.87 -4.15 -0.01
N ASN A 194 -8.56 -4.35 -0.06
CA ASN A 194 -7.82 -4.80 -1.22
C ASN A 194 -6.88 -5.97 -0.89
N LEU A 195 -7.28 -6.84 0.05
CA LEU A 195 -6.38 -7.82 0.65
C LEU A 195 -5.78 -8.79 -0.39
N ASP A 196 -6.53 -9.17 -1.43
CA ASP A 196 -6.01 -10.09 -2.45
C ASP A 196 -4.80 -9.53 -3.17
N HIS A 197 -4.92 -8.31 -3.72
CA HIS A 197 -3.81 -7.66 -4.41
C HIS A 197 -2.68 -7.24 -3.46
N VAL A 198 -3.00 -6.87 -2.22
CA VAL A 198 -2.00 -6.59 -1.19
C VAL A 198 -1.20 -7.85 -0.84
N ALA A 199 -1.86 -9.00 -0.66
CA ALA A 199 -1.20 -10.26 -0.36
C ALA A 199 -0.28 -10.70 -1.51
N ASP A 200 -0.78 -10.65 -2.75
CA ASP A 200 0.04 -10.98 -3.94
C ASP A 200 1.25 -10.06 -4.06
N ALA A 201 1.08 -8.75 -3.83
CA ALA A 201 2.18 -7.79 -3.85
C ALA A 201 3.23 -8.09 -2.76
N ILE A 202 2.79 -8.44 -1.54
CA ILE A 202 3.70 -8.84 -0.45
C ILE A 202 4.46 -10.12 -0.82
N ASP A 203 3.80 -11.09 -1.45
CA ASP A 203 4.44 -12.31 -1.92
C ASP A 203 5.55 -12.00 -2.94
N ILE A 204 5.27 -11.12 -3.90
CA ILE A 204 6.25 -10.69 -4.92
C ILE A 204 7.42 -9.93 -4.30
N ILE A 205 7.14 -8.95 -3.44
CA ILE A 205 8.15 -8.08 -2.80
C ILE A 205 9.05 -8.89 -1.86
N SER A 206 8.51 -9.91 -1.21
CA SER A 206 9.22 -10.71 -0.20
C SER A 206 9.92 -11.95 -0.73
N ASP A 207 9.72 -12.30 -2.01
CA ASP A 207 10.37 -13.47 -2.61
C ASP A 207 11.90 -13.34 -2.57
N ASN A 208 12.56 -14.37 -2.05
CA ASN A 208 13.99 -14.38 -1.77
C ASN A 208 14.88 -14.37 -3.04
N GLU A 209 14.32 -14.71 -4.21
CA GLU A 209 15.03 -14.71 -5.49
C GLU A 209 14.68 -13.47 -6.35
N GLY A 210 13.98 -12.50 -5.77
CA GLY A 210 13.63 -11.23 -6.40
C GLY A 210 14.06 -10.03 -5.56
N ILE A 211 13.07 -9.23 -5.13
CA ILE A 211 13.29 -8.03 -4.31
C ILE A 211 13.82 -8.41 -2.92
N ALA A 212 13.38 -9.56 -2.39
CA ALA A 212 13.87 -10.17 -1.16
C ALA A 212 13.79 -9.25 0.08
N LEU A 213 12.68 -8.52 0.24
CA LEU A 213 12.40 -7.79 1.49
C LEU A 213 11.71 -8.71 2.49
N SER A 214 12.28 -8.81 3.70
CA SER A 214 11.69 -9.64 4.75
C SER A 214 10.27 -9.19 5.09
N ARG A 215 9.34 -10.15 5.19
CA ARG A 215 7.96 -9.91 5.66
C ARG A 215 7.89 -9.23 7.03
N ARG A 216 8.92 -9.39 7.87
CA ARG A 216 9.05 -8.70 9.18
C ARG A 216 9.31 -7.20 9.05
N ARG A 217 9.72 -6.73 7.87
CA ARG A 217 9.93 -5.33 7.52
C ARG A 217 8.80 -4.77 6.65
N ILE A 218 7.74 -5.55 6.45
CA ILE A 218 6.53 -5.12 5.76
C ILE A 218 5.45 -4.96 6.82
N THR A 219 4.92 -3.75 6.98
CA THR A 219 3.84 -3.45 7.90
C THR A 219 2.58 -3.10 7.14
N VAL A 220 1.50 -3.83 7.41
CA VAL A 220 0.17 -3.51 6.89
C VAL A 220 -0.60 -2.77 7.97
N SER A 221 -0.99 -1.52 7.68
CA SER A 221 -1.83 -0.72 8.56
C SER A 221 -3.29 -0.88 8.16
N THR A 222 -4.19 -0.98 9.13
CA THR A 222 -5.64 -1.01 8.90
C THR A 222 -6.37 -0.16 9.92
N SER A 223 -7.50 0.41 9.52
CA SER A 223 -8.47 1.07 10.42
C SER A 223 -9.37 0.09 11.17
N GLY A 224 -9.22 -1.22 10.94
CA GLY A 224 -9.92 -2.27 11.69
C GLY A 224 -11.03 -2.95 10.90
N VAL A 225 -10.76 -3.43 9.68
CA VAL A 225 -11.68 -4.33 8.96
C VAL A 225 -11.62 -5.72 9.61
N VAL A 226 -12.30 -5.87 10.75
CA VAL A 226 -12.17 -7.04 11.65
C VAL A 226 -12.27 -8.40 10.94
N PRO A 227 -13.23 -8.64 10.01
CA PRO A 227 -13.34 -9.94 9.34
C PRO A 227 -12.13 -10.33 8.47
N GLN A 228 -11.26 -9.38 8.13
CA GLN A 228 -10.10 -9.60 7.26
C GLN A 228 -8.78 -9.75 8.05
N LEU A 229 -8.80 -9.55 9.37
CA LEU A 229 -7.59 -9.63 10.21
C LEU A 229 -6.96 -11.04 10.18
N ASP A 230 -7.77 -12.09 10.30
CA ASP A 230 -7.30 -13.47 10.23
C ASP A 230 -6.67 -13.78 8.87
N ALA A 231 -7.38 -13.46 7.78
CA ALA A 231 -6.90 -13.67 6.42
C ALA A 231 -5.58 -12.92 6.16
N LEU A 232 -5.44 -11.68 6.66
CA LEU A 232 -4.19 -10.93 6.56
C LEU A 232 -3.03 -11.66 7.24
N GLY A 233 -3.21 -12.08 8.50
CA GLY A 233 -2.17 -12.76 9.27
C GLY A 233 -1.74 -14.08 8.64
N THR A 234 -2.72 -14.89 8.21
CA THR A 234 -2.50 -16.21 7.62
C THR A 234 -1.85 -16.15 6.24
N ARG A 235 -2.26 -15.20 5.38
CA ARG A 235 -1.76 -15.12 4.00
C ARG A 235 -0.42 -14.39 3.89
N THR A 236 -0.21 -13.35 4.69
CA THR A 236 0.91 -12.44 4.46
C THR A 236 2.04 -12.59 5.47
N ALA A 237 1.76 -13.05 6.69
CA ALA A 237 2.70 -13.01 7.81
C ALA A 237 3.39 -11.63 8.00
N ALA A 238 2.78 -10.54 7.51
CA ALA A 238 3.28 -9.18 7.67
C ALA A 238 3.16 -8.72 9.14
N MET A 239 3.83 -7.61 9.46
CA MET A 239 3.61 -6.90 10.72
C MET A 239 2.27 -6.15 10.67
N LEU A 240 1.54 -6.14 11.77
CA LEU A 240 0.23 -5.47 11.88
C LEU A 240 0.38 -4.11 12.55
N ALA A 241 -0.17 -3.08 11.92
CA ALA A 241 -0.44 -1.80 12.55
C ALA A 241 -1.95 -1.49 12.54
N ILE A 242 -2.46 -0.91 13.63
CA ILE A 242 -3.86 -0.54 13.80
C ILE A 242 -3.97 0.97 13.94
N SER A 243 -4.70 1.61 13.01
CA SER A 243 -5.12 3.01 13.09
C SER A 243 -6.22 3.15 14.15
N LEU A 244 -5.81 3.30 15.42
CA LEU A 244 -6.71 3.28 16.57
C LEU A 244 -7.32 4.65 16.84
N HIS A 245 -6.46 5.63 17.14
CA HIS A 245 -6.73 7.08 17.24
C HIS A 245 -7.75 7.56 18.30
N ALA A 246 -8.46 6.67 19.01
CA ALA A 246 -9.34 7.01 20.13
C ALA A 246 -9.50 5.80 21.05
N THR A 247 -9.82 6.04 22.33
CA THR A 247 -9.93 4.98 23.36
C THR A 247 -11.36 4.65 23.75
N ASN A 248 -12.34 5.33 23.17
CA ASN A 248 -13.77 5.11 23.37
C ASN A 248 -14.50 5.18 22.02
N ASP A 249 -15.61 4.45 21.89
CA ASP A 249 -16.35 4.35 20.63
C ASP A 249 -16.94 5.68 20.18
N ALA A 250 -17.44 6.52 21.09
CA ALA A 250 -18.06 7.79 20.74
C ALA A 250 -17.10 8.71 19.97
N LEU A 251 -15.86 8.84 20.46
CA LEU A 251 -14.83 9.60 19.76
C LEU A 251 -14.34 8.88 18.51
N ARG A 252 -14.17 7.56 18.57
CA ARG A 252 -13.68 6.78 17.43
C ARG A 252 -14.65 6.76 16.26
N ASP A 253 -15.95 6.78 16.52
CA ASP A 253 -17.03 6.91 15.52
C ASP A 253 -16.94 8.21 14.71
N VAL A 254 -16.37 9.26 15.30
CA VAL A 254 -16.10 10.53 14.62
C VAL A 254 -14.79 10.44 13.85
N LEU A 255 -13.69 10.09 14.53
CA LEU A 255 -12.35 10.13 13.93
C LEU A 255 -12.14 9.06 12.85
N VAL A 256 -12.67 7.86 13.08
CA VAL A 256 -12.53 6.66 12.24
C VAL A 256 -13.91 6.01 12.07
N PRO A 257 -14.76 6.51 11.15
CA PRO A 257 -16.17 6.09 11.02
C PRO A 257 -16.41 4.58 10.84
N LEU A 258 -15.40 3.81 10.41
CA LEU A 258 -15.45 2.34 10.38
C LEU A 258 -15.80 1.72 11.74
N ASN A 259 -15.51 2.42 12.85
CA ASN A 259 -15.83 2.00 14.21
C ASN A 259 -17.33 1.70 14.41
N LYS A 260 -18.22 2.44 13.74
CA LYS A 260 -19.67 2.20 13.78
C LYS A 260 -20.06 0.81 13.28
N LYS A 261 -19.25 0.24 12.40
CA LYS A 261 -19.43 -1.12 11.86
C LYS A 261 -18.69 -2.16 12.71
N TYR A 262 -17.48 -1.83 13.16
CA TYR A 262 -16.63 -2.69 13.98
C TYR A 262 -16.13 -1.91 15.21
N PRO A 263 -16.91 -1.89 16.30
CA PRO A 263 -16.56 -1.15 17.52
C PRO A 263 -15.30 -1.69 18.20
N LEU A 264 -14.79 -0.95 19.18
CA LEU A 264 -13.51 -1.22 19.83
C LEU A 264 -13.44 -2.63 20.46
N ASP A 265 -14.53 -3.13 21.02
CA ASP A 265 -14.57 -4.47 21.63
C ASP A 265 -14.31 -5.58 20.58
N GLN A 266 -14.99 -5.51 19.43
CA GLN A 266 -14.81 -6.41 18.30
C GLN A 266 -13.42 -6.26 17.69
N LEU A 267 -12.93 -5.02 17.57
CA LEU A 267 -11.59 -4.75 17.07
C LEU A 267 -10.52 -5.38 17.98
N MET A 268 -10.60 -5.18 19.29
CA MET A 268 -9.65 -5.77 20.23
C MET A 268 -9.73 -7.29 20.26
N ALA A 269 -10.94 -7.88 20.15
CA ALA A 269 -11.10 -9.31 20.01
C ALA A 269 -10.42 -9.85 18.74
N GLY A 270 -10.62 -9.20 17.60
CA GLY A 270 -9.97 -9.55 16.33
C GLY A 270 -8.45 -9.43 16.37
N ILE A 271 -7.93 -8.38 17.03
CA ILE A 271 -6.48 -8.20 17.23
C ILE A 271 -5.90 -9.31 18.11
N ARG A 272 -6.57 -9.66 19.21
CA ARG A 272 -6.12 -10.77 20.09
C ARG A 272 -6.07 -12.11 19.36
N ALA A 273 -6.98 -12.32 18.40
CA ALA A 273 -7.01 -13.50 17.55
C ALA A 273 -6.05 -13.45 16.36
N TYR A 274 -5.28 -12.35 16.16
CA TYR A 274 -4.47 -12.17 14.96
C TYR A 274 -3.36 -13.24 14.83
N PRO A 275 -3.26 -13.94 13.69
CA PRO A 275 -2.27 -15.01 13.50
C PRO A 275 -0.82 -14.55 13.69
N GLY A 276 -0.13 -15.20 14.63
CA GLY A 276 1.28 -14.98 14.93
C GLY A 276 1.57 -13.81 15.87
N LEU A 277 0.54 -13.17 16.46
CA LEU A 277 0.70 -12.18 17.52
C LEU A 277 1.50 -12.76 18.69
N SER A 278 2.57 -12.07 19.09
CA SER A 278 3.45 -12.48 20.18
C SER A 278 4.32 -11.32 20.64
N ASN A 279 5.08 -11.50 21.74
CA ASN A 279 6.08 -10.50 22.15
C ASN A 279 7.16 -10.24 21.09
N ALA A 280 7.45 -11.22 20.22
CA ALA A 280 8.36 -11.08 19.09
C ALA A 280 7.70 -10.39 17.88
N ARG A 281 6.37 -10.55 17.71
CA ARG A 281 5.57 -9.96 16.64
C ARG A 281 4.43 -9.15 17.25
N ARG A 282 4.78 -8.02 17.85
CA ARG A 282 3.83 -7.11 18.50
C ARG A 282 2.99 -6.37 17.46
N VAL A 283 1.71 -6.15 17.77
CA VAL A 283 0.89 -5.18 17.05
C VAL A 283 1.38 -3.77 17.34
N THR A 284 1.29 -2.89 16.36
CA THR A 284 1.60 -1.47 16.55
C THR A 284 0.31 -0.67 16.51
N PHE A 285 -0.05 0.00 17.61
CA PHE A 285 -1.17 0.93 17.61
C PHE A 285 -0.68 2.30 17.17
N GLU A 286 -1.20 2.80 16.05
CA GLU A 286 -0.98 4.16 15.58
C GLU A 286 -2.00 5.08 16.25
N TYR A 287 -1.52 6.14 16.90
CA TYR A 287 -2.34 7.08 17.64
C TYR A 287 -1.96 8.51 17.24
N VAL A 288 -2.86 9.21 16.54
CA VAL A 288 -2.62 10.59 16.08
C VAL A 288 -2.88 11.53 17.24
N MET A 289 -2.02 12.52 17.43
CA MET A 289 -2.08 13.45 18.55
C MET A 289 -2.82 14.73 18.13
N LEU A 290 -4.11 14.77 18.43
CA LEU A 290 -5.02 15.87 18.09
C LEU A 290 -5.28 16.72 19.33
N LYS A 291 -4.90 18.00 19.24
CA LYS A 291 -4.91 18.94 20.36
C LYS A 291 -6.30 19.08 20.98
N GLY A 292 -6.43 18.76 22.26
CA GLY A 292 -7.68 18.90 23.01
C GLY A 292 -8.79 17.93 22.60
N VAL A 293 -8.49 16.96 21.73
CA VAL A 293 -9.46 15.98 21.22
C VAL A 293 -9.21 14.60 21.83
N ASN A 294 -7.96 14.11 21.75
CA ASN A 294 -7.61 12.75 22.16
C ASN A 294 -6.26 12.66 22.90
N ASP A 295 -5.73 13.80 23.36
CA ASP A 295 -4.35 13.90 23.86
C ASP A 295 -4.24 14.12 25.38
N SER A 296 -5.31 13.85 26.12
CA SER A 296 -5.34 14.01 27.58
C SER A 296 -4.60 12.87 28.31
N PRO A 297 -4.09 13.11 29.53
CA PRO A 297 -3.59 12.03 30.38
C PRO A 297 -4.61 10.92 30.66
N GLU A 298 -5.90 11.27 30.69
CA GLU A 298 -7.01 10.34 30.91
C GLU A 298 -7.16 9.41 29.70
N GLU A 299 -7.06 9.94 28.49
CA GLU A 299 -7.00 9.14 27.25
C GLU A 299 -5.79 8.20 27.25
N ALA A 300 -4.61 8.64 27.70
CA ALA A 300 -3.45 7.75 27.81
C ALA A 300 -3.71 6.56 28.75
N ARG A 301 -4.36 6.78 29.89
CA ARG A 301 -4.73 5.71 30.83
C ARG A 301 -5.84 4.81 30.29
N ALA A 302 -6.81 5.38 29.59
CA ALA A 302 -7.87 4.62 28.93
C ALA A 302 -7.29 3.71 27.83
N LEU A 303 -6.29 4.20 27.08
CA LEU A 303 -5.57 3.41 26.09
C LEU A 303 -4.91 2.19 26.71
N LEU A 304 -4.22 2.35 27.85
CA LEU A 304 -3.58 1.26 28.57
C LEU A 304 -4.57 0.17 28.98
N LYS A 305 -5.75 0.56 29.45
CA LYS A 305 -6.83 -0.37 29.80
C LYS A 305 -7.37 -1.09 28.57
N LEU A 306 -7.56 -0.37 27.46
CA LEU A 306 -8.12 -0.92 26.23
C LEU A 306 -7.24 -2.01 25.61
N ILE A 307 -5.92 -1.81 25.62
CA ILE A 307 -4.95 -2.73 25.00
C ILE A 307 -4.39 -3.76 25.98
N GLU A 308 -4.90 -3.82 27.20
CA GLU A 308 -4.40 -4.72 28.24
C GLU A 308 -4.36 -6.18 27.75
N GLY A 309 -3.22 -6.83 28.01
CA GLY A 309 -2.95 -8.21 27.59
C GLY A 309 -2.56 -8.38 26.12
N ILE A 310 -2.53 -7.31 25.31
CA ILE A 310 -2.13 -7.36 23.90
C ILE A 310 -0.63 -7.05 23.79
N PRO A 311 0.21 -7.96 23.23
CA PRO A 311 1.61 -7.64 22.94
C PRO A 311 1.71 -6.50 21.94
N ALA A 312 2.01 -5.30 22.42
CA ALA A 312 1.87 -4.09 21.62
C ALA A 312 3.02 -3.09 21.74
N LYS A 313 3.06 -2.17 20.78
CA LYS A 313 3.76 -0.88 20.83
C LYS A 313 2.76 0.21 20.45
N ILE A 314 3.03 1.44 20.88
CA ILE A 314 2.14 2.58 20.59
C ILE A 314 2.94 3.64 19.87
N ASN A 315 2.73 3.81 18.57
CA ASN A 315 3.34 4.88 17.81
C ASN A 315 2.48 6.14 17.95
N LEU A 316 3.00 7.15 18.63
CA LEU A 316 2.37 8.45 18.70
C LEU A 316 2.75 9.26 17.46
N ILE A 317 1.76 9.73 16.71
CA ILE A 317 1.95 10.50 15.48
C ILE A 317 1.57 11.95 15.76
N PRO A 318 2.54 12.88 15.86
CA PRO A 318 2.24 14.31 15.81
C PRO A 318 1.46 14.62 14.54
N PHE A 319 0.27 15.20 14.68
CA PHE A 319 -0.62 15.45 13.56
C PHE A 319 0.05 16.34 12.49
N ASN A 320 -0.22 16.02 11.22
CA ASN A 320 0.28 16.77 10.07
C ASN A 320 -0.90 17.51 9.44
N PRO A 321 -1.05 18.83 9.66
CA PRO A 321 -2.18 19.57 9.14
C PRO A 321 -2.14 19.64 7.61
N TRP A 322 -3.31 19.76 7.00
CA TRP A 322 -3.50 19.96 5.56
C TRP A 322 -4.57 21.04 5.34
N PRO A 323 -4.61 21.70 4.16
CA PRO A 323 -5.49 22.85 3.94
C PRO A 323 -6.98 22.53 4.17
N GLY A 324 -7.61 23.23 5.11
CA GLY A 324 -9.04 23.09 5.42
C GLY A 324 -9.40 22.08 6.52
N VAL A 325 -8.40 21.43 7.16
CA VAL A 325 -8.67 20.57 8.32
C VAL A 325 -8.94 21.39 9.59
N GLU A 326 -9.89 20.95 10.41
CA GLU A 326 -10.26 21.62 11.67
C GLU A 326 -9.41 21.18 12.87
N TYR A 327 -8.58 20.16 12.71
CA TYR A 327 -7.73 19.64 13.78
C TYR A 327 -6.40 20.36 13.88
N GLU A 328 -5.88 20.45 15.10
CA GLU A 328 -4.54 20.97 15.40
C GLU A 328 -3.65 19.87 15.96
N CYS A 329 -2.33 20.00 15.72
CA CYS A 329 -1.35 19.12 16.35
C CYS A 329 -1.22 19.45 17.82
N SER A 330 -1.25 18.43 18.68
CA SER A 330 -0.92 18.58 20.10
C SER A 330 0.45 19.22 20.27
N ASP A 331 0.58 20.06 21.29
CA ASP A 331 1.86 20.67 21.64
C ASP A 331 2.86 19.60 22.11
N TRP A 332 4.15 19.79 21.84
CA TRP A 332 5.17 18.77 22.07
C TRP A 332 5.20 18.24 23.52
N LYS A 333 5.07 19.13 24.51
CA LYS A 333 5.01 18.76 25.94
C LYS A 333 3.83 17.84 26.27
N THR A 334 2.70 18.01 25.60
CA THR A 334 1.52 17.15 25.77
C THR A 334 1.79 15.76 25.21
N ILE A 335 2.42 15.67 24.03
CA ILE A 335 2.80 14.40 23.41
C ILE A 335 3.83 13.66 24.28
N GLU A 336 4.86 14.34 24.77
CA GLU A 336 5.86 13.76 25.68
C GLU A 336 5.23 13.25 26.97
N ARG A 337 4.29 13.99 27.55
CA ARG A 337 3.57 13.56 28.74
C ARG A 337 2.71 12.33 28.48
N PHE A 338 2.01 12.28 27.35
CA PHE A 338 1.22 11.12 26.93
C PHE A 338 2.14 9.90 26.74
N ALA A 339 3.26 10.06 26.03
CA ALA A 339 4.27 9.03 25.84
C ALA A 339 4.85 8.53 27.16
N ALA A 340 5.16 9.44 28.10
CA ALA A 340 5.72 9.09 29.39
C ALA A 340 4.77 8.21 30.24
N ILE A 341 3.47 8.49 30.20
CA ILE A 341 2.45 7.66 30.87
C ILE A 341 2.47 6.23 30.30
N LEU A 342 2.48 6.10 28.98
CA LEU A 342 2.47 4.79 28.31
C LEU A 342 3.77 4.01 28.55
N ASN A 343 4.93 4.68 28.43
CA ASN A 343 6.24 4.07 28.69
C ASN A 343 6.38 3.62 30.15
N LYS A 344 5.88 4.40 31.12
CA LYS A 344 5.87 4.03 32.55
C LYS A 344 5.06 2.75 32.81
N ALA A 345 4.03 2.50 32.00
CA ALA A 345 3.24 1.27 32.05
C ALA A 345 3.85 0.09 31.27
N GLY A 346 5.06 0.24 30.71
CA GLY A 346 5.79 -0.84 30.03
C GLY A 346 5.52 -0.95 28.52
N TYR A 347 4.68 -0.08 27.94
CA TYR A 347 4.45 -0.05 26.50
C TYR A 347 5.43 0.89 25.80
N ALA A 348 6.29 0.33 24.93
CA ALA A 348 7.19 1.14 24.12
C ALA A 348 6.38 2.12 23.26
N SER A 349 6.57 3.41 23.51
CA SER A 349 5.74 4.47 22.94
C SER A 349 6.57 5.55 22.25
N PRO A 350 7.18 5.25 21.09
CA PRO A 350 7.97 6.23 20.35
C PRO A 350 7.07 7.32 19.76
N ILE A 351 7.59 8.54 19.75
CA ILE A 351 6.97 9.67 19.05
C ILE A 351 7.57 9.73 17.66
N ARG A 352 6.71 9.65 16.63
CA ARG A 352 7.14 9.64 15.24
C ARG A 352 7.64 11.02 14.83
N THR A 353 8.88 11.10 14.36
CA THR A 353 9.41 12.32 13.73
C THR A 353 8.61 12.60 12.45
N PRO A 354 8.04 13.79 12.28
CA PRO A 354 7.36 14.15 11.04
C PRO A 354 8.35 14.21 9.88
N ARG A 355 7.94 13.72 8.70
CA ARG A 355 8.80 13.63 7.51
C ARG A 355 8.07 14.13 6.27
N GLY A 356 8.76 14.88 5.41
CA GLY A 356 8.24 15.38 4.13
C GLY A 356 7.04 16.33 4.23
N ARG A 357 6.90 17.08 5.33
CA ARG A 357 5.78 18.03 5.54
C ARG A 357 5.77 19.17 4.52
N ASP A 358 6.94 19.65 4.13
CA ASP A 358 7.13 20.75 3.17
C ASP A 358 6.62 20.41 1.75
N ILE A 359 6.48 19.13 1.45
CA ILE A 359 6.00 18.61 0.15
C ILE A 359 4.68 17.83 0.29
N LEU A 360 3.94 18.00 1.39
CA LEU A 360 2.69 17.27 1.66
C LEU A 360 2.84 15.74 1.56
N ALA A 361 3.97 15.18 2.00
CA ALA A 361 4.27 13.75 1.96
C ALA A 361 4.13 13.07 3.33
N ALA A 362 3.81 13.83 4.39
CA ALA A 362 3.67 13.26 5.72
C ALA A 362 2.38 12.41 5.83
N CYS A 363 2.34 11.51 6.81
CA CYS A 363 1.18 10.64 7.03
C CYS A 363 -0.12 11.46 7.15
N GLY A 364 -1.11 11.07 6.35
CA GLY A 364 -2.42 11.71 6.29
C GLY A 364 -2.53 12.90 5.34
N GLN A 365 -1.46 13.34 4.66
CA GLN A 365 -1.50 14.50 3.75
C GLN A 365 -1.70 14.14 2.27
N LEU A 366 -1.60 12.86 1.92
CA LEU A 366 -1.64 12.40 0.53
C LEU A 366 -2.99 12.66 -0.15
N LYS A 367 -2.97 13.17 -1.37
CA LYS A 367 -4.14 13.43 -2.21
C LYS A 367 -3.76 13.54 -3.68
N SER A 368 -4.47 12.80 -4.52
CA SER A 368 -4.40 12.97 -5.97
C SER A 368 -5.68 13.64 -6.50
N GLU A 369 -5.61 14.19 -7.71
CA GLU A 369 -6.74 14.82 -8.40
C GLU A 369 -7.62 13.79 -9.13
N SER A 370 -7.48 12.50 -8.83
CA SER A 370 -8.21 11.43 -9.52
C SER A 370 -9.72 11.49 -9.27
N GLU A 371 -10.49 11.55 -10.36
CA GLU A 371 -11.94 11.59 -10.30
C GLU A 371 -12.58 10.20 -10.52
N LYS A 372 -13.68 9.95 -9.81
CA LYS A 372 -14.47 8.74 -10.03
C LYS A 372 -15.32 8.87 -11.30
N VAL A 373 -14.83 8.31 -12.40
CA VAL A 373 -15.60 8.19 -13.64
C VAL A 373 -16.67 7.09 -13.47
N ARG A 374 -17.91 7.36 -13.90
CA ARG A 374 -18.99 6.36 -13.85
C ARG A 374 -18.65 5.18 -14.76
N ALA A 375 -18.94 3.96 -14.30
CA ALA A 375 -18.71 2.74 -15.07
C ALA A 375 -19.41 2.74 -16.45
N SER A 376 -20.56 3.39 -16.57
CA SER A 376 -21.26 3.57 -17.85
C SER A 376 -20.50 4.49 -18.83
N THR A 377 -19.79 5.50 -18.33
CA THR A 377 -18.94 6.38 -19.14
C THR A 377 -17.68 5.65 -19.60
N LEU A 378 -17.05 4.87 -18.72
CA LEU A 378 -15.89 4.04 -19.08
C LEU A 378 -16.24 3.02 -20.17
N ARG A 379 -17.34 2.28 -20.02
CA ARG A 379 -17.80 1.34 -21.06
C ARG A 379 -18.10 2.01 -22.40
N LYS A 380 -18.67 3.23 -22.37
CA LYS A 380 -18.90 4.01 -23.60
C LYS A 380 -17.59 4.45 -24.26
N ALA A 381 -16.59 4.82 -23.48
CA ALA A 381 -15.26 5.18 -24.00
C ALA A 381 -14.54 3.96 -24.58
N GLU A 382 -14.60 2.81 -23.90
CA GLU A 382 -14.06 1.54 -24.42
C GLU A 382 -14.75 1.10 -25.72
N GLN A 383 -16.07 1.28 -25.82
CA GLN A 383 -16.84 1.01 -27.04
C GLN A 383 -16.60 2.01 -28.18
N ALA A 384 -16.13 3.23 -27.87
CA ALA A 384 -15.79 4.25 -28.86
C ALA A 384 -14.33 4.16 -29.34
N ALA A 385 -13.46 3.51 -28.55
CA ALA A 385 -12.05 3.28 -28.86
C ALA A 385 -11.79 1.93 -29.55
N ALA A 386 -12.77 1.03 -29.58
CA ALA A 386 -12.79 -0.21 -30.34
C ALA A 386 -13.57 -0.04 -31.65
#